data_AF-C2KU39-F1
#
_entry.id   AF-C2KU39-F1
#
_cell.length_a   1.000
_cell.length_b   1.000
_cell.length_c   1.000
_cell.angle_alpha   90.00
_cell.angle_beta   90.00
_cell.angle_gamma   90.00
#
_symmetry.space_group_name_H-M   'P 1'
#
loop_
_entity.id
_entity.type
_entity.pdbx_description
1 polymer ?
#
loop_
_entity_poly.entity_id
_entity_poly.type
_entity_poly.pdbx_seq_one_letter_code
_entity_poly.pdbx_strand_id
1 'polypeptide(L)'
;MKKYDVAIVGAGPGGIYAAYELMKKNSKLSVVVLEAGHSLEKRHCPIDGKKIKSCISCKSCSIMSGFGGAGAFSDGKYNITNDFGGTLYEYIGKEEALSLMRYVDEINMENGGEGTRLFSTAGTKFKKLCMQNRLKLLDASVRHLGTDINYVVLENLYAKLKDQVEFILIVRWKRWKSWRMMASISIPRKKISMRINALSP
;
A
#
# COMPACT_ATOMS: atom_id res chain seq x y z
N MET A 1 28.59 -2.17 -7.22
CA MET A 1 27.32 -2.38 -6.49
C MET A 1 26.58 -1.06 -6.47
N LYS A 2 25.31 -0.98 -6.89
CA LYS A 2 24.51 0.24 -6.68
C LYS A 2 24.35 0.46 -5.17
N LYS A 3 24.53 1.70 -4.71
CA LYS A 3 24.26 2.12 -3.34
C LYS A 3 22.95 2.88 -3.35
N TYR A 4 22.16 2.72 -2.29
CA TYR A 4 20.92 3.44 -2.05
C TYR A 4 20.99 4.05 -0.66
N ASP A 5 20.41 5.22 -0.51
CA ASP A 5 20.25 5.89 0.79
C ASP A 5 19.13 5.22 1.59
N VAL A 6 18.05 4.81 0.90
CA VAL A 6 16.89 4.15 1.52
C VAL A 6 16.48 2.92 0.73
N ALA A 7 16.18 1.84 1.45
CA ALA A 7 15.58 0.64 0.90
C ALA A 7 14.25 0.35 1.60
N ILE A 8 13.18 0.27 0.80
CA ILE A 8 11.83 -0.03 1.26
C ILE A 8 11.52 -1.48 0.88
N VAL A 9 11.03 -2.25 1.84
CA VAL A 9 10.61 -3.65 1.63
C VAL A 9 9.09 -3.73 1.57
N GLY A 10 8.59 -4.13 0.40
CA GLY A 10 7.16 -4.21 0.07
C GLY A 10 6.70 -2.99 -0.73
N ALA A 11 5.98 -3.25 -1.82
CA ALA A 11 5.34 -2.22 -2.65
C ALA A 11 3.82 -2.19 -2.42
N GLY A 12 3.35 -2.44 -1.20
CA GLY A 12 1.98 -2.15 -0.78
C GLY A 12 1.77 -0.66 -0.46
N PRO A 13 0.58 -0.26 0.00
CA PRO A 13 0.28 1.14 0.33
C PRO A 13 1.35 1.81 1.20
N GLY A 14 1.75 1.19 2.31
CA GLY A 14 2.78 1.74 3.20
C GLY A 14 4.12 2.00 2.50
N GLY A 15 4.56 1.10 1.62
CA GLY A 15 5.80 1.27 0.87
C GLY A 15 5.69 2.31 -0.25
N ILE A 16 4.54 2.37 -0.93
CA ILE A 16 4.27 3.34 -1.99
C ILE A 16 4.21 4.75 -1.42
N TYR A 17 3.42 5.00 -0.37
CA TYR A 17 3.33 6.34 0.21
C TYR A 17 4.61 6.75 0.95
N ALA A 18 5.37 5.82 1.52
CA ALA A 18 6.70 6.12 2.04
C ALA A 18 7.66 6.58 0.92
N ALA A 19 7.69 5.87 -0.21
CA ALA A 19 8.48 6.27 -1.36
C ALA A 19 8.04 7.64 -1.91
N TYR A 20 6.72 7.86 -2.00
CA TYR A 20 6.14 9.14 -2.40
C TYR A 20 6.59 10.29 -1.51
N GLU A 21 6.46 10.13 -0.19
CA GLU A 21 6.80 11.17 0.77
C GLU A 21 8.31 11.46 0.77
N LEU A 22 9.17 10.44 0.65
CA LEU A 22 10.62 10.64 0.50
C LEU A 22 10.96 11.45 -0.75
N MET A 23 10.35 11.14 -1.89
CA MET A 23 10.59 11.89 -3.13
C MET A 23 10.04 13.31 -3.06
N LYS A 24 8.90 13.52 -2.38
CA LYS A 24 8.34 14.84 -2.14
C LYS A 24 9.23 15.70 -1.24
N LYS A 25 9.83 15.11 -0.19
CA LYS A 25 10.68 15.82 0.78
C LYS A 25 12.10 16.03 0.27
N ASN A 26 12.66 15.05 -0.43
CA ASN A 26 14.02 15.12 -0.95
C ASN A 26 14.21 14.20 -2.18
N SER A 27 14.02 14.78 -3.37
CA SER A 27 14.19 14.10 -4.66
C SER A 27 15.64 13.70 -4.98
N LYS A 28 16.63 14.10 -4.17
CA LYS A 28 18.03 13.69 -4.34
C LYS A 28 18.35 12.34 -3.70
N LEU A 29 17.47 11.81 -2.85
CA LEU A 29 17.66 10.51 -2.22
C LEU A 29 17.62 9.39 -3.27
N SER A 30 18.60 8.49 -3.21
CA SER A 30 18.57 7.26 -3.97
C SER A 30 17.73 6.20 -3.23
N VAL A 31 16.53 5.93 -3.74
CA VAL A 31 15.56 5.03 -3.10
C VAL A 31 15.30 3.79 -3.97
N VAL A 32 15.23 2.63 -3.31
CA VAL A 32 14.83 1.37 -3.94
C VAL A 32 13.66 0.75 -3.18
N VAL A 33 12.66 0.28 -3.92
CA VAL A 33 11.53 -0.48 -3.39
C VAL A 33 11.65 -1.94 -3.86
N LEU A 34 11.67 -2.87 -2.92
CA LEU A 34 11.83 -4.30 -3.14
C LEU A 34 10.48 -5.02 -2.94
N GLU A 35 9.96 -5.67 -3.97
CA GLU A 35 8.66 -6.36 -3.91
C GLU A 35 8.78 -7.81 -4.40
N ALA A 36 8.13 -8.73 -3.67
CA ALA A 36 8.18 -10.15 -3.99
C ALA A 36 7.28 -10.53 -5.18
N GLY A 37 6.19 -9.79 -5.40
CA GLY A 37 5.26 -9.98 -6.49
C GLY A 37 5.61 -9.21 -7.77
N HIS A 38 4.62 -9.13 -8.66
CA HIS A 38 4.77 -8.58 -10.00
C HIS A 38 4.38 -7.10 -10.07
N SER A 39 4.70 -6.46 -11.20
CA SER A 39 4.19 -5.13 -11.55
C SER A 39 2.68 -5.19 -11.74
N LEU A 40 2.01 -4.05 -11.57
CA LEU A 40 0.55 -3.97 -11.48
C LEU A 40 -0.13 -4.61 -12.70
N GLU A 41 0.35 -4.34 -13.90
CA GLU A 41 -0.15 -4.85 -15.18
C GLU A 41 0.08 -6.36 -15.40
N LYS A 42 1.02 -6.96 -14.64
CA LYS A 42 1.33 -8.39 -14.72
C LYS A 42 0.67 -9.21 -13.61
N ARG A 43 -0.09 -8.55 -12.72
CA ARG A 43 -0.79 -9.23 -11.63
C ARG A 43 -2.11 -9.80 -12.14
N HIS A 44 -2.10 -11.09 -12.48
CA HIS A 44 -3.29 -11.83 -12.86
C HIS A 44 -3.55 -13.00 -11.89
N CYS A 45 -4.77 -13.09 -11.36
CA CYS A 45 -5.24 -14.26 -10.65
C CYS A 45 -5.90 -15.21 -11.65
N PRO A 46 -5.48 -16.47 -11.76
CA PRO A 46 -6.00 -17.38 -12.79
C PRO A 46 -7.40 -17.90 -12.46
N ILE A 47 -8.02 -17.45 -11.35
CA ILE A 47 -9.42 -17.68 -11.04
C ILE A 47 -10.26 -16.86 -12.03
N ASP A 48 -10.39 -17.43 -13.22
CA ASP A 48 -11.41 -17.10 -14.19
C ASP A 48 -12.52 -18.13 -13.97
N GLY A 49 -13.69 -17.70 -13.48
CA GLY A 49 -14.77 -18.56 -12.99
C GLY A 49 -15.27 -19.61 -13.99
N LYS A 50 -14.83 -19.56 -15.25
CA LYS A 50 -15.06 -20.60 -16.27
C LYS A 50 -13.99 -21.70 -16.30
N LYS A 51 -12.72 -21.39 -16.03
CA LYS A 51 -11.58 -22.34 -16.13
C LYS A 51 -11.10 -22.85 -14.78
N ILE A 52 -11.08 -22.01 -13.76
CA ILE A 52 -10.63 -22.34 -12.41
C ILE A 52 -11.72 -21.92 -11.43
N LYS A 53 -12.33 -22.90 -10.76
CA LYS A 53 -13.48 -22.68 -9.87
C LYS A 53 -13.10 -22.37 -8.42
N SER A 54 -11.82 -22.51 -8.04
CA SER A 54 -11.35 -22.30 -6.67
C SER A 54 -9.89 -21.84 -6.65
N CYS A 55 -9.48 -21.23 -5.53
CA CYS A 55 -8.10 -20.78 -5.35
C CYS A 55 -7.11 -21.96 -5.41
N ILE A 56 -6.07 -21.83 -6.23
CA ILE A 56 -5.03 -22.85 -6.43
C ILE A 56 -3.79 -22.64 -5.56
N SER A 57 -3.83 -21.70 -4.60
CA SER A 57 -2.72 -21.38 -3.70
C SER A 57 -1.41 -21.13 -4.44
N CYS A 58 -1.43 -20.18 -5.39
CA CYS A 58 -0.26 -19.79 -6.18
C CYS A 58 0.96 -19.54 -5.28
N LYS A 59 2.14 -19.98 -5.72
CA LYS A 59 3.42 -19.75 -5.01
C LYS A 59 3.66 -18.27 -4.68
N SER A 60 3.21 -17.36 -5.55
CA SER A 60 3.06 -15.94 -5.28
C SER A 60 1.65 -15.55 -5.70
N CYS A 61 0.83 -15.11 -4.76
CA CYS A 61 -0.55 -14.74 -5.04
C CYS A 61 -0.62 -13.35 -5.65
N SER A 62 -1.03 -13.23 -6.91
CA SER A 62 -1.20 -11.95 -7.60
C SER A 62 -2.23 -11.03 -6.93
N ILE A 63 -3.14 -11.56 -6.12
CA ILE A 63 -4.08 -10.74 -5.33
C ILE A 63 -3.38 -10.12 -4.11
N MET A 64 -2.48 -10.84 -3.45
CA MET A 64 -1.87 -10.40 -2.20
C MET A 64 -0.53 -9.69 -2.38
N SER A 65 0.21 -10.00 -3.46
CA SER A 65 1.61 -9.60 -3.64
C SER A 65 1.83 -8.94 -5.01
N GLY A 66 2.73 -7.96 -5.04
CA GLY A 66 3.02 -7.12 -6.19
C GLY A 66 2.81 -5.63 -5.88
N PHE A 67 3.05 -4.78 -6.89
CA PHE A 67 2.85 -3.34 -6.74
C PHE A 67 1.38 -3.03 -6.39
N GLY A 68 1.15 -2.26 -5.33
CA GLY A 68 -0.16 -1.99 -4.73
C GLY A 68 -0.55 -3.00 -3.63
N GLY A 69 0.23 -4.07 -3.41
CA GLY A 69 -0.02 -5.09 -2.39
C GLY A 69 -1.42 -5.69 -2.45
N ALA A 70 -1.95 -6.12 -1.31
CA ALA A 70 -3.32 -6.63 -1.21
C ALA A 70 -4.40 -5.59 -1.53
N GLY A 71 -4.07 -4.29 -1.48
CA GLY A 71 -5.01 -3.20 -1.75
C GLY A 71 -5.36 -3.03 -3.21
N ALA A 72 -4.51 -3.46 -4.15
CA ALA A 72 -4.65 -3.15 -5.58
C ALA A 72 -5.97 -3.63 -6.21
N PHE A 73 -6.42 -4.83 -5.85
CA PHE A 73 -7.65 -5.44 -6.37
C PHE A 73 -8.78 -5.46 -5.34
N SER A 74 -8.66 -4.63 -4.31
CA SER A 74 -9.73 -4.44 -3.33
C SER A 74 -10.75 -3.44 -3.86
N ASP A 75 -11.87 -3.32 -3.16
CA ASP A 75 -12.91 -2.32 -3.45
C ASP A 75 -12.46 -0.86 -3.20
N GLY A 76 -11.18 -0.61 -2.87
CA GLY A 76 -10.62 0.73 -2.77
C GLY A 76 -11.27 1.59 -1.68
N LYS A 77 -11.51 1.01 -0.50
CA LYS A 77 -12.08 1.72 0.66
C LYS A 77 -10.98 2.26 1.57
N TYR A 78 -10.90 3.58 1.71
CA TYR A 78 -9.97 4.24 2.64
C TYR A 78 -10.75 4.83 3.80
N ASN A 79 -10.48 4.30 4.99
CA ASN A 79 -11.16 4.70 6.22
C ASN A 79 -10.42 5.89 6.84
N ILE A 80 -11.16 6.96 7.12
CA ILE A 80 -10.69 8.16 7.80
C ILE A 80 -11.41 8.18 9.16
N THR A 81 -10.85 7.43 10.11
CA THR A 81 -11.38 7.28 11.47
C THR A 81 -10.34 6.66 12.41
N ASN A 82 -10.48 6.93 13.71
CA ASN A 82 -9.75 6.23 14.77
C ASN A 82 -10.60 5.16 15.48
N ASP A 83 -11.86 4.97 15.08
CA ASP A 83 -12.78 4.05 15.77
C ASP A 83 -12.56 2.58 15.40
N PHE A 84 -11.92 2.29 14.25
CA PHE A 84 -11.58 0.95 13.80
C PHE A 84 -10.42 0.93 12.79
N GLY A 85 -9.92 -0.27 12.48
CA GLY A 85 -8.80 -0.47 11.57
C GLY A 85 -7.49 -0.66 12.31
N GLY A 86 -6.84 0.43 12.71
CA GLY A 86 -5.54 0.41 13.39
C GLY A 86 -5.47 1.33 14.60
N THR A 87 -4.33 1.29 15.30
CA THR A 87 -4.11 1.99 16.58
C THR A 87 -3.04 3.08 16.51
N LEU A 88 -2.73 3.61 15.32
CA LEU A 88 -1.68 4.63 15.13
C LEU A 88 -1.89 5.86 16.04
N TYR A 89 -3.15 6.25 16.26
CA TYR A 89 -3.51 7.38 17.11
C TYR A 89 -3.06 7.23 18.58
N GLU A 90 -2.81 6.01 19.06
CA GLU A 90 -2.29 5.76 20.41
C GLU A 90 -0.85 6.25 20.58
N TYR A 91 -0.11 6.38 19.47
CA TYR A 91 1.30 6.77 19.46
C TYR A 91 1.52 8.24 19.11
N ILE A 92 0.71 8.79 18.20
CA ILE A 92 0.90 10.14 17.65
C ILE A 92 -0.25 11.11 17.97
N GLY A 93 -1.29 10.64 18.65
CA GLY A 93 -2.50 11.40 18.93
C GLY A 93 -3.57 11.28 17.86
N LYS A 94 -4.83 11.54 18.25
CA LYS A 94 -6.01 11.37 17.40
C LYS A 94 -6.06 12.32 16.21
N GLU A 95 -5.76 13.59 16.43
CA GLU A 95 -5.80 14.61 15.39
C GLU A 95 -4.74 14.36 14.31
N GLU A 96 -3.51 14.03 14.72
CA GLU A 96 -2.42 13.74 13.80
C GLU A 96 -2.68 12.46 12.98
N ALA A 97 -3.23 11.42 13.61
CA ALA A 97 -3.62 10.23 12.87
C ALA A 97 -4.69 10.53 11.81
N LEU A 98 -5.70 11.36 12.13
CA LEU A 98 -6.73 11.77 11.18
C LEU A 98 -6.18 12.69 10.08
N SER A 99 -5.25 13.59 10.40
CA SER A 99 -4.63 14.48 9.42
C SER A 99 -3.83 13.68 8.39
N LEU A 100 -3.06 12.68 8.83
CA LEU A 100 -2.32 11.77 7.95
C LEU A 100 -3.24 10.91 7.08
N MET A 101 -4.36 10.42 7.60
CA MET A 101 -5.35 9.69 6.79
C MET A 101 -5.96 10.57 5.70
N ARG A 102 -6.28 11.84 6.02
CA ARG A 102 -6.76 12.81 5.04
C ARG A 102 -5.71 13.16 4.01
N TYR A 103 -4.46 13.29 4.43
CA TYR A 103 -3.35 13.54 3.51
C TYR A 103 -3.16 12.39 2.51
N VAL A 104 -3.30 11.12 2.95
CA VAL A 104 -3.31 9.97 2.05
C VAL A 104 -4.51 10.01 1.08
N ASP A 105 -5.70 10.40 1.57
CA ASP A 105 -6.87 10.60 0.70
C ASP A 105 -6.60 11.66 -0.37
N GLU A 106 -6.04 12.83 0.01
CA GLU A 106 -5.65 13.90 -0.92
C GLU A 106 -4.69 13.40 -2.01
N ILE A 107 -3.65 12.64 -1.63
CA ILE A 107 -2.75 12.01 -2.60
C ILE A 107 -3.53 11.12 -3.56
N ASN A 108 -4.48 10.31 -3.08
CA ASN A 108 -5.29 9.46 -3.97
C ASN A 108 -6.14 10.29 -4.93
N MET A 109 -6.74 11.37 -4.43
CA MET A 109 -7.54 12.29 -5.23
C MET A 109 -6.71 12.93 -6.36
N GLU A 110 -5.52 13.42 -6.06
CA GLU A 110 -4.58 14.02 -7.02
C GLU A 110 -4.08 13.04 -8.09
N ASN A 111 -4.11 11.73 -7.80
CA ASN A 111 -3.59 10.70 -8.69
C ASN A 111 -4.71 9.93 -9.41
N GLY A 112 -5.88 10.53 -9.61
CA GLY A 112 -6.98 9.95 -10.41
C GLY A 112 -8.16 9.45 -9.59
N GLY A 113 -8.16 9.68 -8.28
CA GLY A 113 -9.32 9.44 -7.41
C GLY A 113 -10.41 10.50 -7.53
N GLU A 114 -10.21 11.58 -8.30
CA GLU A 114 -11.16 12.69 -8.48
C GLU A 114 -12.57 12.22 -8.87
N GLY A 115 -13.59 12.87 -8.30
CA GLY A 115 -14.99 12.53 -8.53
C GLY A 115 -15.52 11.32 -7.74
N THR A 116 -14.66 10.56 -7.05
CA THR A 116 -15.10 9.46 -6.19
C THR A 116 -15.80 9.95 -4.92
N ARG A 117 -16.62 9.10 -4.32
CA ARG A 117 -17.50 9.49 -3.22
C ARG A 117 -16.83 9.32 -1.85
N LEU A 118 -16.98 10.35 -1.01
CA LEU A 118 -16.72 10.26 0.43
C LEU A 118 -18.04 10.01 1.15
N PHE A 119 -18.17 8.85 1.77
CA PHE A 119 -19.30 8.53 2.64
C PHE A 119 -18.97 8.96 4.07
N SER A 120 -19.98 9.38 4.84
CA SER A 120 -19.80 9.70 6.25
C SER A 120 -21.01 9.24 7.05
N THR A 121 -20.75 8.75 8.26
CA THR A 121 -21.79 8.43 9.26
C THR A 121 -22.21 9.65 10.08
N ALA A 122 -21.47 10.75 9.98
CA ALA A 122 -21.77 12.00 10.68
C ALA A 122 -23.13 12.57 10.25
N GLY A 123 -23.86 13.15 11.21
CA GLY A 123 -25.15 13.80 10.94
C GLY A 123 -26.31 12.85 10.60
N THR A 124 -26.12 11.53 10.70
CA THR A 124 -27.19 10.56 10.41
C THR A 124 -28.12 10.33 11.60
N LYS A 125 -29.39 9.96 11.32
CA LYS A 125 -30.35 9.54 12.35
C LYS A 125 -29.91 8.31 13.16
N PHE A 126 -28.97 7.54 12.62
CA PHE A 126 -28.51 6.29 13.21
C PHE A 126 -27.75 6.50 14.51
N LYS A 127 -27.02 7.61 14.67
CA LYS A 127 -26.33 7.90 15.95
C LYS A 127 -27.32 7.95 17.11
N LYS A 128 -28.43 8.67 16.94
CA LYS A 128 -29.51 8.76 17.93
C LYS A 128 -30.18 7.41 18.16
N LEU A 129 -30.50 6.69 17.08
CA LEU A 129 -31.14 5.37 17.15
C LEU A 129 -30.28 4.34 17.89
N CYS A 130 -28.97 4.30 17.62
CA CYS A 130 -28.02 3.43 18.32
C CYS A 130 -27.99 3.76 19.81
N MET A 131 -27.88 5.05 20.18
CA MET A 131 -27.87 5.46 21.59
C MET A 131 -29.15 5.05 22.33
N GLN A 132 -30.33 5.21 21.71
CA GLN A 132 -31.62 4.79 22.29
C GLN A 132 -31.68 3.28 22.56
N ASN A 133 -30.93 2.48 21.79
CA ASN A 133 -30.88 1.02 21.91
C ASN A 133 -29.60 0.51 22.60
N ARG A 134 -28.84 1.38 23.28
CA ARG A 134 -27.58 1.04 23.96
C ARG A 134 -26.51 0.44 23.03
N LEU A 135 -26.51 0.85 21.77
CA LEU A 135 -25.49 0.51 20.78
C LEU A 135 -24.55 1.70 20.57
N LYS A 136 -23.25 1.43 20.34
CA LYS A 136 -22.27 2.44 19.93
C LYS A 136 -22.15 2.43 18.41
N LEU A 137 -22.51 3.53 17.75
CA LEU A 137 -22.19 3.74 16.35
C LEU A 137 -20.72 4.12 16.24
N LEU A 138 -19.95 3.39 15.43
CA LEU A 138 -18.59 3.77 15.06
C LEU A 138 -18.66 4.84 13.98
N ASP A 139 -18.04 5.99 14.23
CA ASP A 139 -18.09 7.13 13.32
C ASP A 139 -16.91 7.08 12.35
N ALA A 140 -17.16 7.22 11.06
CA ALA A 140 -16.13 7.23 10.05
C ALA A 140 -16.54 8.04 8.82
N SER A 141 -15.53 8.59 8.18
CA SER A 141 -15.62 8.91 6.76
C SER A 141 -14.89 7.84 5.96
N VAL A 142 -15.49 7.35 4.88
CA VAL A 142 -14.93 6.29 4.03
C VAL A 142 -14.93 6.76 2.59
N ARG A 143 -13.73 6.91 2.02
CA ARG A 143 -13.56 7.10 0.58
C ARG A 143 -13.83 5.76 -0.09
N HIS A 144 -14.67 5.74 -1.10
CA HIS A 144 -14.86 4.58 -1.96
C HIS A 144 -14.39 4.91 -3.37
N LEU A 145 -13.20 4.40 -3.72
CA LEU A 145 -12.68 4.51 -5.09
C LEU A 145 -13.34 3.47 -6.01
N GLY A 146 -13.58 2.26 -5.50
CA GLY A 146 -13.88 1.10 -6.32
C GLY A 146 -12.61 0.52 -6.95
N THR A 147 -12.67 -0.75 -7.37
CA THR A 147 -11.52 -1.49 -7.87
C THR A 147 -10.85 -0.82 -9.08
N ASP A 148 -11.64 -0.34 -10.04
CA ASP A 148 -11.13 0.23 -11.30
C ASP A 148 -10.38 1.55 -11.07
N ILE A 149 -10.98 2.48 -10.32
CA ILE A 149 -10.32 3.75 -10.00
C ILE A 149 -9.12 3.54 -9.07
N ASN A 150 -9.21 2.61 -8.13
CA ASN A 150 -8.06 2.27 -7.28
C ASN A 150 -6.88 1.75 -8.10
N TYR A 151 -7.14 0.97 -9.16
CA TYR A 151 -6.11 0.54 -10.11
C TYR A 151 -5.47 1.75 -10.81
N VAL A 152 -6.29 2.69 -11.31
CA VAL A 152 -5.80 3.94 -11.96
C VAL A 152 -4.95 4.78 -11.00
N VAL A 153 -5.37 4.93 -9.75
CA VAL A 153 -4.61 5.66 -8.72
C VAL A 153 -3.23 5.05 -8.52
N LEU A 154 -3.14 3.72 -8.42
CA LEU A 154 -1.88 3.02 -8.27
C LEU A 154 -1.00 3.14 -9.52
N GLU A 155 -1.59 3.07 -10.72
CA GLU A 155 -0.87 3.25 -11.98
C GLU A 155 -0.24 4.65 -12.09
N ASN A 156 -1.00 5.69 -11.75
CA ASN A 156 -0.52 7.07 -11.73
C ASN A 156 0.57 7.29 -10.69
N LEU A 157 0.43 6.73 -9.49
CA LEU A 157 1.47 6.76 -8.46
C LEU A 157 2.75 6.06 -8.93
N TYR A 158 2.64 4.90 -9.57
CA TYR A 158 3.80 4.22 -10.15
C TYR A 158 4.46 5.09 -11.22
N ALA A 159 3.68 5.65 -12.14
CA ALA A 159 4.18 6.51 -13.22
C ALA A 159 4.93 7.75 -12.68
N LYS A 160 4.44 8.33 -11.58
CA LYS A 160 5.07 9.48 -10.91
C LYS A 160 6.38 9.14 -10.21
N LEU A 161 6.53 7.89 -9.74
CA LEU A 161 7.68 7.46 -8.93
C LEU A 161 8.76 6.72 -9.72
N LYS A 162 8.42 6.02 -10.81
CA LYS A 162 9.33 5.09 -11.51
C LYS A 162 10.65 5.71 -12.00
N ASP A 163 10.66 7.01 -12.27
CA ASP A 163 11.85 7.71 -12.78
C ASP A 163 12.78 8.20 -11.65
N GLN A 164 12.27 8.24 -10.40
CA GLN A 164 13.00 8.70 -9.21
C GLN A 164 13.31 7.54 -8.23
N VAL A 165 12.49 6.48 -8.25
CA VAL A 165 12.56 5.34 -7.35
C VAL A 165 12.77 4.06 -8.17
N GLU A 166 13.78 3.28 -7.81
CA GLU A 166 14.01 1.99 -8.46
C GLU A 166 13.10 0.92 -7.86
N PHE A 167 12.19 0.40 -8.66
CA PHE A 167 11.35 -0.74 -8.27
C PHE A 167 11.98 -2.05 -8.73
N ILE A 168 12.36 -2.90 -7.77
CA ILE A 168 12.82 -4.26 -8.03
C ILE A 168 11.70 -5.23 -7.62
N LEU A 169 11.12 -5.87 -8.62
CA LEU A 169 9.99 -6.78 -8.47
C LEU A 169 10.43 -8.25 -8.57
N ILE A 170 9.57 -9.18 -8.19
CA ILE A 170 9.84 -10.63 -8.19
C ILE A 170 11.06 -10.97 -7.29
N VAL A 171 11.19 -10.24 -6.18
CA VAL A 171 12.27 -10.45 -5.22
C VAL A 171 12.04 -11.74 -4.44
N ARG A 172 12.98 -12.68 -4.54
CA ARG A 172 12.98 -13.90 -3.71
C ARG A 172 13.76 -13.65 -2.44
N TRP A 173 13.04 -13.53 -1.33
CA TRP A 173 13.63 -13.43 0.00
C TRP A 173 14.31 -14.75 0.36
N LYS A 174 15.59 -14.69 0.74
CA LYS A 174 16.26 -15.78 1.46
C LYS A 174 16.07 -15.54 2.95
N ARG A 175 15.90 -16.65 3.69
CA ARG A 175 15.70 -16.67 5.15
C ARG A 175 16.68 -15.73 5.86
N TRP A 176 16.13 -14.89 6.74
CA TRP A 176 16.89 -14.03 7.65
C TRP A 176 17.82 -14.89 8.52
N LYS A 177 19.14 -14.73 8.36
CA LYS A 177 20.14 -15.22 9.29
C LYS A 177 20.91 -13.99 9.80
N SER A 178 20.59 -13.57 11.02
CA SER A 178 21.25 -12.51 11.85
C SER A 178 21.49 -11.16 11.17
N TRP A 179 20.78 -10.09 11.57
CA TRP A 179 21.06 -8.63 11.34
C TRP A 179 21.62 -8.19 9.96
N ARG A 180 21.58 -9.07 8.96
CA ARG A 180 22.13 -8.93 7.62
C ARG A 180 21.09 -9.51 6.69
N MET A 181 20.36 -8.64 6.01
CA MET A 181 19.47 -9.10 4.96
C MET A 181 20.30 -9.44 3.72
N MET A 182 20.32 -10.73 3.35
CA MET A 182 20.78 -11.16 2.04
C MET A 182 19.58 -11.35 1.14
N ALA A 183 19.19 -10.30 0.41
CA ALA A 183 18.29 -10.46 -0.73
C ALA A 183 19.11 -11.03 -1.89
N SER A 184 18.82 -12.25 -2.34
CA SER A 184 19.33 -12.75 -3.61
C SER A 184 18.28 -12.50 -4.67
N ILE A 185 18.44 -11.42 -5.41
CA ILE A 185 17.56 -11.08 -6.52
C ILE A 185 17.97 -11.97 -7.71
N SER A 186 17.11 -12.92 -8.08
CA SER A 186 17.28 -13.73 -9.30
C SER A 186 16.49 -13.08 -10.44
N ILE A 187 17.00 -11.99 -11.00
CA ILE A 187 16.52 -11.43 -12.27
C ILE A 187 17.21 -12.20 -13.40
N PRO A 188 16.52 -12.59 -14.49
CA PRO A 188 17.20 -13.03 -15.70
C PRO A 188 18.10 -11.88 -16.19
N ARG A 189 19.43 -12.04 -16.06
CA ARG A 189 20.52 -11.15 -16.54
C ARG A 189 21.10 -10.05 -15.62
N LYS A 190 20.67 -9.86 -14.36
CA LYS A 190 21.40 -8.99 -13.39
C LYS A 190 21.39 -9.56 -11.97
N LYS A 191 22.56 -9.96 -11.44
CA LYS A 191 22.73 -10.26 -10.00
C LYS A 191 22.85 -8.96 -9.23
N ILE A 192 21.81 -8.58 -8.52
CA ILE A 192 21.85 -7.49 -7.54
C ILE A 192 21.98 -8.14 -6.16
N SER A 193 23.13 -7.93 -5.51
CA SER A 193 23.31 -8.24 -4.09
C SER A 193 23.13 -6.96 -3.29
N MET A 194 22.02 -6.84 -2.56
CA MET A 194 21.85 -5.80 -1.56
C MET A 194 22.23 -6.35 -0.20
N ARG A 195 23.18 -5.67 0.48
CA ARG A 195 23.38 -5.82 1.91
C ARG A 195 22.60 -4.70 2.58
N ILE A 196 21.54 -5.06 3.30
CA ILE A 196 20.86 -4.11 4.17
C ILE A 196 21.44 -4.32 5.56
N ASN A 197 22.21 -3.34 6.02
CA ASN A 197 22.63 -3.26 7.42
C ASN A 197 21.53 -2.51 8.14
N ALA A 198 20.83 -3.17 9.06
CA ALA A 198 19.99 -2.44 10.00
C ALA A 198 20.92 -1.60 10.88
N LEU A 199 20.62 -0.31 11.06
CA LEU A 199 21.24 0.47 12.12
C LEU A 199 20.82 -0.16 13.44
N SER A 200 21.80 -0.55 14.26
CA SER A 200 21.57 -0.93 15.65
C SER A 200 20.84 0.21 16.37
N PRO A 201 19.94 -0.08 17.31
CA PRO A 201 19.34 0.96 18.16
C PRO A 201 20.41 1.73 18.94
#